data_AF-A0A429B1U2-F1
#
_entry.id   AF-A0A429B1U2-F1
#
_cell.length_a   1.000
_cell.length_b   1.000
_cell.length_c   1.000
_cell.angle_alpha   90.00
_cell.angle_beta   90.00
_cell.angle_gamma   90.00
#
_symmetry.space_group_name_H-M   'P 1'
#
loop_
_entity.id
_entity.type
_entity.pdbx_description
1 polymer ?
#
loop_
_entity_poly.entity_id
_entity_poly.type
_entity_poly.pdbx_seq_one_letter_code
_entity_poly.pdbx_strand_id
1 'polypeptide(L)'
;MWHQLEPLHAVLYFAPEAFAEAAALGYDVESRWPSYFAYRTAPLGRAGAHLATAAYYSFSPRTVGEHVPGVWEVAAPERVLEARLTAVDRTYRALLAAGVGGPELAEAAGLARRAAESAEVAGRPFTAANLDLPWPDEPHLVLWHAATVLREHRGDGHVAALLTAGLDPCESLVSFAAIGAAPPENFAGRGWNDQEWAEAAERLAARGLVDADGQATERGRALRDQVERLTDELAAQPWRELGEEHADRLAGLGAPLLGAIFKAGLLPMTSTLGITTVKAPD
;
A
#
# COMPACT_ATOMS: atom_id res chain seq x y z
N MET A 1 -11.03 -0.80 9.51
CA MET A 1 -10.32 -1.97 8.95
C MET A 1 -8.96 -1.66 8.33
N TRP A 2 -8.78 -0.58 7.55
CA TRP A 2 -7.49 -0.29 6.89
C TRP A 2 -6.27 -0.29 7.84
N HIS A 3 -6.34 0.44 8.98
CA HIS A 3 -5.28 0.42 9.99
C HIS A 3 -4.91 -0.97 10.54
N GLN A 4 -5.84 -1.93 10.48
CA GLN A 4 -5.63 -3.30 10.95
C GLN A 4 -4.92 -4.16 9.89
N LEU A 5 -5.18 -3.91 8.60
CA LEU A 5 -4.68 -4.73 7.50
C LEU A 5 -3.42 -4.19 6.83
N GLU A 6 -3.22 -2.87 6.78
CA GLU A 6 -2.03 -2.28 6.15
C GLU A 6 -0.73 -2.84 6.74
N PRO A 7 -0.58 -2.98 8.09
CA PRO A 7 0.63 -3.56 8.66
C PRO A 7 0.88 -5.01 8.25
N LEU A 8 -0.20 -5.80 8.09
CA LEU A 8 -0.10 -7.19 7.65
C LEU A 8 0.47 -7.25 6.23
N HIS A 9 -0.03 -6.42 5.32
CA HIS A 9 0.49 -6.34 3.96
C HIS A 9 1.93 -5.80 3.92
N ALA A 10 2.19 -4.71 4.66
CA ALA A 10 3.40 -3.90 4.50
C ALA A 10 4.70 -4.62 4.90
N VAL A 11 4.66 -5.69 5.71
CA VAL A 11 5.86 -6.42 6.13
C VAL A 11 6.74 -6.86 4.95
N LEU A 12 6.15 -7.15 3.78
CA LEU A 12 6.87 -7.57 2.59
C LEU A 12 7.92 -6.53 2.13
N TYR A 13 7.76 -5.26 2.47
CA TYR A 13 8.67 -4.21 2.01
C TYR A 13 9.76 -3.83 3.03
N PHE A 14 9.73 -4.44 4.22
CA PHE A 14 10.61 -4.05 5.33
C PHE A 14 11.23 -5.23 6.09
N ALA A 15 10.63 -6.43 6.01
CA ALA A 15 11.13 -7.57 6.74
C ALA A 15 12.47 -8.07 6.19
N PRO A 16 13.42 -8.51 7.06
CA PRO A 16 14.71 -9.01 6.63
C PRO A 16 14.58 -10.25 5.72
N GLU A 17 13.55 -11.07 5.91
CA GLU A 17 13.27 -12.21 5.03
C GLU A 17 12.94 -11.75 3.60
N ALA A 18 12.21 -10.64 3.44
CA ALA A 18 11.89 -10.12 2.13
C ALA A 18 13.10 -9.57 1.37
N PHE A 19 14.04 -8.93 2.09
CA PHE A 19 15.33 -8.54 1.52
C PHE A 19 16.19 -9.76 1.18
N ALA A 20 16.19 -10.80 2.01
CA ALA A 20 16.93 -12.03 1.73
C ALA A 20 16.42 -12.74 0.46
N GLU A 21 15.09 -12.86 0.29
CA GLU A 21 14.51 -13.45 -0.92
C GLU A 21 14.76 -12.57 -2.17
N ALA A 22 14.72 -11.24 -2.03
CA ALA A 22 15.04 -10.34 -3.13
C ALA A 22 16.51 -10.45 -3.57
N ALA A 23 17.43 -10.52 -2.60
CA ALA A 23 18.86 -10.72 -2.88
C ALA A 23 19.12 -12.07 -3.54
N ALA A 24 18.39 -13.13 -3.14
CA ALA A 24 18.49 -14.45 -3.76
C ALA A 24 18.02 -14.46 -5.23
N LEU A 25 17.10 -13.56 -5.61
CA LEU A 25 16.72 -13.33 -7.01
C LEU A 25 17.75 -12.47 -7.78
N GLY A 26 18.70 -11.84 -7.09
CA GLY A 26 19.72 -10.98 -7.70
C GLY A 26 19.37 -9.49 -7.71
N TYR A 27 18.33 -9.06 -6.98
CA TYR A 27 18.05 -7.64 -6.82
C TYR A 27 19.10 -6.98 -5.92
N ASP A 28 19.44 -5.74 -6.24
CA ASP A 28 20.09 -4.85 -5.28
C ASP A 28 19.15 -4.60 -4.09
N VAL A 29 19.70 -4.77 -2.89
CA VAL A 29 19.01 -4.64 -1.61
C VAL A 29 19.70 -3.62 -0.69
N GLU A 30 20.72 -2.90 -1.16
CA GLU A 30 21.26 -1.73 -0.46
C GLU A 30 20.19 -0.64 -0.31
N SER A 31 19.38 -0.47 -1.36
CA SER A 31 18.13 0.25 -1.31
C SER A 31 16.94 -0.71 -1.43
N ARG A 32 15.79 -0.35 -0.83
CA ARG A 32 14.57 -1.17 -0.94
C ARG A 32 13.84 -1.05 -2.27
N TRP A 33 14.21 -0.11 -3.13
CA TRP A 33 13.39 0.27 -4.29
C TRP A 33 13.33 -0.77 -5.39
N PRO A 34 14.44 -1.41 -5.82
CA PRO A 34 14.39 -2.46 -6.84
C PRO A 34 13.44 -3.60 -6.45
N SER A 35 13.57 -4.11 -5.22
CA SER A 35 12.70 -5.18 -4.71
C SER A 35 11.27 -4.72 -4.46
N TYR A 36 11.06 -3.49 -3.99
CA TYR A 36 9.73 -2.89 -3.84
C TYR A 36 8.96 -2.85 -5.17
N PHE A 37 9.59 -2.31 -6.23
CA PHE A 37 8.96 -2.23 -7.54
C PHE A 37 8.76 -3.62 -8.16
N ALA A 38 9.70 -4.55 -7.99
CA ALA A 38 9.51 -5.93 -8.43
C ALA A 38 8.31 -6.58 -7.73
N TYR A 39 8.31 -6.64 -6.39
CA TYR A 39 7.29 -7.33 -5.61
C TYR A 39 5.87 -6.81 -5.83
N ARG A 40 5.71 -5.49 -5.88
CA ARG A 40 4.40 -4.86 -6.02
C ARG A 40 3.90 -4.88 -7.47
N THR A 41 4.79 -4.82 -8.47
CA THR A 41 4.38 -4.83 -9.90
C THR A 41 4.16 -6.23 -10.45
N ALA A 42 4.78 -7.27 -9.87
CA ALA A 42 4.72 -8.64 -10.42
C ALA A 42 3.31 -9.20 -10.72
N PRO A 43 2.23 -8.88 -9.96
CA PRO A 43 0.86 -9.28 -10.33
C PRO A 43 0.42 -8.77 -11.71
N LEU A 44 0.94 -7.63 -12.17
CA LEU A 44 0.66 -7.06 -13.51
C LEU A 44 1.48 -7.72 -14.63
N GLY A 45 2.22 -8.79 -14.32
CA GLY A 45 3.12 -9.46 -15.25
C GLY A 45 4.35 -8.62 -15.62
N ARG A 46 4.86 -8.78 -16.85
CA ARG A 46 6.00 -8.01 -17.38
C ARG A 46 5.58 -6.60 -17.81
N ALA A 47 5.04 -5.82 -16.87
CA ALA A 47 4.57 -4.46 -17.10
C ALA A 47 5.71 -3.53 -17.58
N GLY A 48 5.41 -2.66 -18.54
CA GLY A 48 6.30 -1.59 -18.96
C GLY A 48 6.19 -0.33 -18.10
N ALA A 49 7.10 0.63 -18.33
CA ALA A 49 7.17 1.88 -17.58
C ALA A 49 5.82 2.65 -17.55
N HIS A 50 5.12 2.78 -18.68
CA HIS A 50 3.86 3.53 -18.72
C HIS A 50 2.75 2.93 -17.85
N LEU A 51 2.59 1.60 -17.87
CA LEU A 51 1.61 0.91 -17.04
C LEU A 51 1.96 1.06 -15.55
N ALA A 52 3.24 0.91 -15.21
CA ALA A 52 3.70 1.14 -13.85
C ALA A 52 3.46 2.61 -13.44
N THR A 53 3.85 3.60 -14.23
CA THR A 53 3.63 5.02 -13.89
C THR A 53 2.16 5.33 -13.65
N ALA A 54 1.25 4.77 -14.43
CA ALA A 54 -0.19 4.93 -14.22
C ALA A 54 -0.66 4.37 -12.87
N ALA A 55 -0.12 3.22 -12.45
CA ALA A 55 -0.52 2.53 -11.23
C ALA A 55 0.19 3.05 -9.96
N TYR A 56 1.43 3.55 -10.10
CA TYR A 56 2.26 4.12 -9.04
C TYR A 56 2.08 5.63 -8.93
N TYR A 57 0.83 6.09 -8.84
CA TYR A 57 0.43 7.49 -9.03
C TYR A 57 1.27 8.54 -8.28
N SER A 58 1.76 8.25 -7.07
CA SER A 58 2.53 9.21 -6.27
C SER A 58 4.03 9.26 -6.57
N PHE A 59 4.57 8.35 -7.39
CA PHE A 59 5.97 8.38 -7.80
C PHE A 59 6.15 9.27 -9.03
N SER A 60 7.31 9.94 -9.13
CA SER A 60 7.67 10.60 -10.37
C SER A 60 7.83 9.57 -11.50
N PRO A 61 7.40 9.88 -12.73
CA PRO A 61 7.58 8.98 -13.87
C PRO A 61 9.03 8.55 -14.07
N ARG A 62 9.98 9.44 -13.78
CA ARG A 62 11.42 9.16 -13.80
C ARG A 62 11.81 8.05 -12.83
N THR A 63 11.40 8.14 -11.56
CA THR A 63 11.71 7.12 -10.54
C THR A 63 11.12 5.77 -10.92
N VAL A 64 9.90 5.76 -11.46
CA VAL A 64 9.31 4.50 -11.96
C VAL A 64 10.14 3.94 -13.12
N GLY A 65 10.55 4.78 -14.07
CA GLY A 65 11.36 4.39 -15.23
C GLY A 65 12.78 3.91 -14.88
N GLU A 66 13.35 4.34 -13.75
CA GLU A 66 14.62 3.85 -13.23
C GLU A 66 14.54 2.37 -12.79
N HIS A 67 13.34 1.88 -12.44
CA HIS A 67 13.14 0.51 -11.96
C HIS A 67 12.36 -0.38 -12.93
N VAL A 68 11.26 0.10 -13.52
CA VAL A 68 10.39 -0.67 -14.42
C VAL A 68 10.56 -0.14 -15.85
N PRO A 69 10.89 -0.99 -16.84
CA PRO A 69 10.84 -2.45 -16.83
C PRO A 69 12.11 -3.17 -16.38
N GLY A 70 13.17 -2.46 -15.98
CA GLY A 70 14.50 -3.04 -15.69
C GLY A 70 14.51 -4.18 -14.66
N VAL A 71 13.60 -4.16 -13.67
CA VAL A 71 13.41 -5.26 -12.70
C VAL A 71 13.17 -6.61 -13.36
N TRP A 72 12.60 -6.65 -14.57
CA TRP A 72 12.31 -7.89 -15.29
C TRP A 72 13.50 -8.52 -16.01
N GLU A 73 14.64 -7.82 -16.05
CA GLU A 73 15.93 -8.38 -16.46
C GLU A 73 16.60 -9.16 -15.32
N VAL A 74 16.23 -8.87 -14.07
CA VAL A 74 16.75 -9.57 -12.88
C VAL A 74 15.98 -10.88 -12.64
N ALA A 75 14.64 -10.79 -12.58
CA ALA A 75 13.80 -11.97 -12.40
C ALA A 75 12.47 -11.84 -13.15
N ALA A 76 11.97 -12.96 -13.67
CA ALA A 76 10.63 -13.02 -14.25
C ALA A 76 9.54 -12.82 -13.16
N PRO A 77 8.39 -12.21 -13.50
CA PRO A 77 7.32 -11.95 -12.53
C PRO A 77 6.91 -13.18 -11.71
N GLU A 78 6.86 -14.35 -12.32
CA GLU A 78 6.49 -15.61 -11.67
C GLU A 78 7.46 -15.97 -10.53
N ARG A 79 8.77 -15.79 -10.76
CA ARG A 79 9.81 -16.00 -9.74
C ARG A 79 9.71 -14.96 -8.61
N VAL A 80 9.35 -13.72 -8.94
CA VAL A 80 9.12 -12.66 -7.94
C VAL A 80 7.89 -12.97 -7.08
N LEU A 81 6.82 -13.49 -7.68
CA LEU A 81 5.60 -13.90 -6.97
C LEU A 81 5.85 -15.10 -6.04
N GLU A 82 6.68 -16.05 -6.45
CA GLU A 82 7.11 -17.14 -5.56
C GLU A 82 7.94 -16.59 -4.38
N ALA A 83 8.96 -15.78 -4.67
CA ALA A 83 9.85 -15.22 -3.66
C ALA A 83 9.10 -14.36 -2.63
N ARG A 84 8.12 -13.55 -3.05
CA ARG A 84 7.33 -12.73 -2.10
C ARG A 84 6.49 -13.60 -1.16
N LEU A 85 5.95 -14.73 -1.63
CA LEU A 85 5.20 -15.66 -0.79
C LEU A 85 6.14 -16.36 0.20
N THR A 86 7.31 -16.80 -0.25
CA THR A 86 8.35 -17.38 0.63
C THR A 86 8.81 -16.37 1.70
N ALA A 87 9.02 -15.11 1.32
CA ALA A 87 9.39 -14.06 2.25
C ALA A 87 8.35 -13.89 3.36
N VAL A 88 7.07 -13.75 2.99
CA VAL A 88 5.96 -13.58 3.93
C VAL A 88 5.77 -14.81 4.81
N ASP A 89 5.89 -16.03 4.26
CA ASP A 89 5.82 -17.27 5.04
C ASP A 89 6.86 -17.27 6.16
N ARG A 90 8.10 -16.95 5.81
CA ARG A 90 9.21 -16.90 6.77
C ARG A 90 9.02 -15.79 7.80
N THR A 91 8.63 -14.58 7.38
CA THR A 91 8.36 -13.45 8.29
C THR A 91 7.25 -13.79 9.28
N TYR A 92 6.12 -14.33 8.81
CA TYR A 92 4.99 -14.64 9.68
C TYR A 92 5.29 -15.81 10.63
N ARG A 93 6.01 -16.84 10.18
CA ARG A 93 6.49 -17.92 11.06
C ARG A 93 7.44 -17.39 12.13
N ALA A 94 8.31 -16.45 11.80
CA ALA A 94 9.20 -15.82 12.78
C ALA A 94 8.42 -14.98 13.83
N LEU A 95 7.37 -14.28 13.40
CA LEU A 95 6.55 -13.45 14.29
C LEU A 95 5.61 -14.25 15.20
N LEU A 96 4.97 -15.29 14.66
CA LEU A 96 3.93 -16.06 15.37
C LEU A 96 4.48 -17.31 16.10
N ALA A 97 5.74 -17.69 15.84
CA ALA A 97 6.35 -18.91 16.38
C ALA A 97 5.41 -20.14 16.24
N ALA A 98 5.04 -20.79 17.35
CA ALA A 98 4.19 -21.99 17.38
C ALA A 98 2.69 -21.74 17.07
N GLY A 99 2.28 -20.49 16.83
CA GLY A 99 0.88 -20.12 16.55
C GLY A 99 0.45 -20.21 15.08
N VAL A 100 1.35 -20.61 14.18
CA VAL A 100 1.01 -20.78 12.76
C VAL A 100 0.12 -22.00 12.57
N GLY A 101 -1.02 -21.82 11.90
CA GLY A 101 -2.00 -22.89 11.62
C GLY A 101 -3.05 -23.10 12.70
N GLY A 102 -3.13 -22.23 13.71
CA GLY A 102 -4.21 -22.28 14.71
C GLY A 102 -5.60 -21.98 14.12
N PRO A 103 -6.68 -22.48 14.75
CA PRO A 103 -8.05 -22.32 14.24
C PRO A 103 -8.47 -20.84 14.12
N GLU A 104 -7.98 -19.97 15.00
CA GLU A 104 -8.24 -18.53 14.98
C GLU A 104 -7.63 -17.85 13.76
N LEU A 105 -6.42 -18.26 13.36
CA LEU A 105 -5.76 -17.74 12.16
C LEU A 105 -6.43 -18.25 10.88
N ALA A 106 -6.90 -19.50 10.89
CA ALA A 106 -7.71 -20.06 9.80
C ALA A 106 -9.05 -19.32 9.65
N GLU A 107 -9.70 -18.99 10.76
CA GLU A 107 -10.93 -18.19 10.76
C GLU A 107 -10.66 -16.77 10.22
N ALA A 108 -9.61 -16.09 10.70
CA ALA A 108 -9.21 -14.77 10.20
C ALA A 108 -8.93 -14.80 8.69
N ALA A 109 -8.19 -15.81 8.22
CA ALA A 109 -7.89 -16.01 6.82
C ALA A 109 -9.15 -16.20 5.98
N GLY A 110 -10.11 -17.01 6.46
CA GLY A 110 -11.39 -17.23 5.79
C GLY A 110 -12.24 -15.96 5.69
N LEU A 111 -12.33 -15.18 6.76
CA LEU A 111 -13.07 -13.90 6.77
C LEU A 111 -12.42 -12.87 5.84
N ALA A 112 -11.09 -12.73 5.91
CA ALA A 112 -10.35 -11.80 5.06
C ALA A 112 -10.47 -12.20 3.57
N ARG A 113 -10.37 -13.49 3.26
CA ARG A 113 -10.55 -14.02 1.90
C ARG A 113 -11.94 -13.71 1.36
N ARG A 114 -13.00 -13.94 2.14
CA ARG A 114 -14.38 -13.61 1.75
C ARG A 114 -14.55 -12.13 1.40
N ALA A 115 -13.95 -11.23 2.18
CA ALA A 115 -13.97 -9.80 1.87
C ALA A 115 -13.15 -9.47 0.62
N ALA A 116 -11.97 -10.08 0.45
CA ALA A 116 -11.15 -9.86 -0.73
C ALA A 116 -11.83 -10.33 -2.02
N GLU A 117 -12.44 -11.53 -2.00
CA GLU A 117 -13.16 -12.12 -3.15
C GLU A 117 -14.44 -11.33 -3.52
N SER A 118 -15.00 -10.52 -2.61
CA SER A 118 -16.14 -9.66 -2.90
C SER A 118 -15.76 -8.30 -3.49
N ALA A 119 -14.47 -7.96 -3.57
CA ALA A 119 -14.01 -6.66 -4.01
C ALA A 119 -14.27 -6.41 -5.50
N GLU A 120 -14.94 -5.29 -5.81
CA GLU A 120 -15.17 -4.86 -7.19
C GLU A 120 -13.87 -4.39 -7.86
N VAL A 121 -13.64 -4.83 -9.10
CA VAL A 121 -12.36 -4.59 -9.81
C VAL A 121 -12.41 -3.46 -10.86
N ALA A 122 -13.58 -2.87 -11.10
CA ALA A 122 -13.73 -1.82 -12.12
C ALA A 122 -12.85 -0.61 -11.79
N GLY A 123 -11.91 -0.28 -12.69
CA GLY A 123 -10.94 0.79 -12.48
C GLY A 123 -9.85 0.47 -11.45
N ARG A 124 -9.68 -0.79 -11.06
CA ARG A 124 -8.76 -1.22 -9.98
C ARG A 124 -7.74 -2.26 -10.44
N PRO A 125 -6.71 -1.84 -11.19
CA PRO A 125 -5.78 -2.76 -11.84
C PRO A 125 -4.97 -3.61 -10.84
N PHE A 126 -4.53 -3.06 -9.71
CA PHE A 126 -3.77 -3.86 -8.75
C PHE A 126 -4.65 -4.83 -7.98
N THR A 127 -5.88 -4.44 -7.66
CA THR A 127 -6.86 -5.35 -7.08
C THR A 127 -7.13 -6.53 -8.00
N ALA A 128 -7.48 -6.24 -9.27
CA ALA A 128 -7.76 -7.25 -10.27
C ALA A 128 -6.60 -8.21 -10.45
N ALA A 129 -5.39 -7.66 -10.62
CA ALA A 129 -4.20 -8.45 -10.84
C ALA A 129 -3.82 -9.35 -9.66
N ASN A 130 -4.10 -8.92 -8.41
CA ASN A 130 -3.88 -9.80 -7.26
C ASN A 130 -4.98 -10.86 -7.12
N LEU A 131 -6.23 -10.56 -7.46
CA LEU A 131 -7.33 -11.54 -7.46
C LEU A 131 -7.17 -12.65 -8.51
N ASP A 132 -6.50 -12.35 -9.63
CA ASP A 132 -6.19 -13.34 -10.68
C ASP A 132 -5.10 -14.34 -10.27
N LEU A 133 -4.39 -14.09 -9.17
CA LEU A 133 -3.37 -15.01 -8.65
C LEU A 133 -4.00 -16.20 -7.92
N PRO A 134 -3.35 -17.38 -7.93
CA PRO A 134 -3.81 -18.51 -7.14
C PRO A 134 -3.75 -18.16 -5.64
N TRP A 135 -4.82 -18.52 -4.93
CA TRP A 135 -4.83 -18.44 -3.47
C TRP A 135 -3.82 -19.43 -2.87
N PRO A 136 -3.00 -19.01 -1.90
CA PRO A 136 -2.14 -19.94 -1.16
C PRO A 136 -2.97 -20.85 -0.26
N ASP A 137 -2.39 -21.98 0.16
CA ASP A 137 -3.09 -22.96 1.02
C ASP A 137 -2.97 -22.64 2.51
N GLU A 138 -1.80 -22.16 2.94
CA GLU A 138 -1.52 -21.90 4.35
C GLU A 138 -2.32 -20.70 4.88
N PRO A 139 -3.02 -20.81 6.03
CA PRO A 139 -3.89 -19.76 6.55
C PRO A 139 -3.26 -18.36 6.67
N HIS A 140 -2.02 -18.28 7.17
CA HIS A 140 -1.34 -16.99 7.34
C HIS A 140 -0.97 -16.35 6.00
N LEU A 141 -0.72 -17.16 4.96
CA LEU A 141 -0.51 -16.69 3.60
C LEU A 141 -1.82 -16.24 2.95
N VAL A 142 -2.92 -16.97 3.19
CA VAL A 142 -4.27 -16.55 2.76
C VAL A 142 -4.62 -15.19 3.36
N LEU A 143 -4.39 -15.02 4.66
CA LEU A 143 -4.62 -13.76 5.36
C LEU A 143 -3.78 -12.62 4.75
N TRP A 144 -2.49 -12.85 4.49
CA TRP A 144 -1.63 -11.83 3.87
C TRP A 144 -2.07 -11.49 2.44
N HIS A 145 -2.44 -12.51 1.65
CA HIS A 145 -2.89 -12.30 0.28
C HIS A 145 -4.21 -11.51 0.24
N ALA A 146 -5.17 -11.86 1.09
CA ALA A 146 -6.41 -11.10 1.26
C ALA A 146 -6.17 -9.66 1.71
N ALA A 147 -5.27 -9.44 2.69
CA ALA A 147 -4.86 -8.10 3.11
C ALA A 147 -4.25 -7.30 1.95
N THR A 148 -3.45 -7.95 1.09
CA THR A 148 -2.87 -7.35 -0.11
C THR A 148 -3.94 -6.93 -1.12
N VAL A 149 -4.90 -7.80 -1.43
CA VAL A 149 -6.03 -7.47 -2.32
C VAL A 149 -6.83 -6.28 -1.79
N LEU A 150 -7.24 -6.33 -0.52
CA LEU A 150 -8.07 -5.28 0.10
C LEU A 150 -7.33 -3.94 0.22
N ARG A 151 -6.01 -4.00 0.48
CA ARG A 151 -5.15 -2.82 0.50
C ARG A 151 -5.01 -2.20 -0.87
N GLU A 152 -4.74 -3.00 -1.90
CA GLU A 152 -4.65 -2.49 -3.27
C GLU A 152 -6.01 -1.99 -3.77
N HIS A 153 -7.12 -2.61 -3.34
CA HIS A 153 -8.46 -2.08 -3.57
C HIS A 153 -8.64 -0.68 -3.02
N ARG A 154 -8.29 -0.44 -1.75
CA ARG A 154 -8.29 0.93 -1.21
C ARG A 154 -7.34 1.86 -1.97
N GLY A 155 -6.14 1.38 -2.33
CA GLY A 155 -5.13 2.14 -3.06
C GLY A 155 -5.58 2.61 -4.44
N ASP A 156 -6.14 1.71 -5.25
CA ASP A 156 -6.69 2.04 -6.57
C ASP A 156 -7.86 3.06 -6.43
N GLY A 157 -8.68 2.91 -5.40
CA GLY A 157 -9.75 3.87 -5.07
C GLY A 157 -9.21 5.24 -4.66
N HIS A 158 -8.10 5.28 -3.92
CA HIS A 158 -7.43 6.52 -3.55
C HIS A 158 -6.91 7.28 -4.77
N VAL A 159 -6.37 6.58 -5.78
CA VAL A 159 -5.97 7.20 -7.05
C VAL A 159 -7.18 7.83 -7.74
N ALA A 160 -8.31 7.15 -7.79
CA ALA A 160 -9.55 7.72 -8.33
C ALA A 160 -10.02 8.96 -7.55
N ALA A 161 -9.89 8.95 -6.22
CA ALA A 161 -10.23 10.10 -5.38
C ALA A 161 -9.32 11.31 -5.62
N LEU A 162 -8.00 11.10 -5.76
CA LEU A 162 -7.04 12.14 -6.09
C LEU A 162 -7.32 12.77 -7.46
N LEU A 163 -7.56 11.93 -8.48
CA LEU A 163 -7.91 12.38 -9.83
C LEU A 163 -9.21 13.19 -9.83
N THR A 164 -10.22 12.74 -9.10
CA THR A 164 -11.52 13.44 -8.97
C THR A 164 -11.36 14.79 -8.27
N ALA A 165 -10.46 14.89 -7.30
CA ALA A 165 -10.12 16.15 -6.62
C ALA A 165 -9.22 17.07 -7.47
N GLY A 166 -8.77 16.64 -8.66
CA GLY A 166 -7.89 17.40 -9.53
C GLY A 166 -6.49 17.63 -8.94
N LEU A 167 -6.01 16.68 -8.13
CA LEU A 167 -4.64 16.69 -7.62
C LEU A 167 -3.75 15.84 -8.53
N ASP A 168 -2.76 16.46 -9.14
CA ASP A 168 -1.74 15.72 -9.88
C ASP A 168 -0.85 14.86 -8.94
N PRO A 169 -0.03 13.94 -9.48
CA PRO A 169 0.89 13.11 -8.70
C PRO A 169 1.72 13.84 -7.64
N CYS A 170 2.34 14.97 -7.98
CA CYS A 170 3.20 15.72 -7.07
C CYS A 170 2.36 16.52 -6.06
N GLU A 171 1.30 17.17 -6.53
CA GLU A 171 0.34 17.90 -5.70
C GLU A 171 -0.33 16.99 -4.65
N SER A 172 -0.52 15.70 -4.96
CA SER A 172 -1.02 14.71 -4.00
C SER A 172 -0.12 14.59 -2.76
N LEU A 173 1.20 14.74 -2.93
CA LEU A 173 2.19 14.68 -1.86
C LEU A 173 2.32 16.02 -1.15
N VAL A 174 2.44 17.11 -1.92
CA VAL A 174 2.55 18.47 -1.36
C VAL A 174 1.33 18.80 -0.51
N SER A 175 0.12 18.52 -1.00
CA SER A 175 -1.12 18.75 -0.24
C SER A 175 -1.20 17.89 1.03
N PHE A 176 -0.65 16.68 1.02
CA PHE A 176 -0.60 15.80 2.18
C PHE A 176 0.42 16.28 3.23
N ALA A 177 1.57 16.80 2.78
CA ALA A 177 2.54 17.47 3.65
C ALA A 177 1.96 18.76 4.25
N ALA A 178 1.26 19.56 3.45
CA ALA A 178 0.70 20.85 3.86
C ALA A 178 -0.39 20.74 4.94
N ILE A 179 -1.09 19.61 5.06
CA ILE A 179 -2.01 19.34 6.18
C ILE A 179 -1.29 18.77 7.43
N GLY A 180 0.02 18.61 7.39
CA GLY A 180 0.83 18.08 8.49
C GLY A 180 0.78 16.56 8.64
N ALA A 181 0.34 15.81 7.63
CA ALA A 181 0.18 14.35 7.74
C ALA A 181 1.52 13.60 7.71
N ALA A 182 2.52 14.14 7.02
CA ALA A 182 3.91 13.71 7.06
C ALA A 182 4.84 14.85 6.58
N PRO A 183 6.08 14.93 7.09
CA PRO A 183 7.03 15.95 6.67
C PRO A 183 7.52 15.71 5.22
N PRO A 184 7.86 16.77 4.44
CA PRO A 184 8.26 16.65 3.04
C PRO A 184 9.38 15.63 2.77
N GLU A 185 10.33 15.50 3.69
CA GLU A 185 11.50 14.63 3.57
C GLU A 185 11.10 13.15 3.52
N ASN A 186 9.96 12.78 4.10
CA ASN A 186 9.43 11.42 4.02
C ASN A 186 9.01 11.02 2.60
N PHE A 187 8.86 11.98 1.69
CA PHE A 187 8.52 11.74 0.29
C PHE A 187 9.73 11.73 -0.64
N ALA A 188 10.96 11.90 -0.15
CA ALA A 188 12.17 11.91 -0.99
C ALA A 188 12.27 10.67 -1.90
N GLY A 189 11.85 9.50 -1.39
CA GLY A 189 11.80 8.25 -2.14
C GLY A 189 10.78 8.18 -3.29
N ARG A 190 9.90 9.18 -3.43
CA ARG A 190 8.99 9.32 -4.57
C ARG A 190 9.66 9.95 -5.79
N GLY A 191 10.84 10.56 -5.56
CA GLY A 191 11.75 11.11 -6.56
C GLY A 191 11.19 12.28 -7.35
N TRP A 192 10.39 13.12 -6.70
CA TRP A 192 10.16 14.50 -7.15
C TRP A 192 11.33 15.36 -6.67
N ASN A 193 11.88 16.19 -7.55
CA ASN A 193 12.95 17.12 -7.17
C ASN A 193 12.39 18.41 -6.55
N ASP A 194 13.26 19.22 -5.95
CA ASP A 194 12.87 20.44 -5.24
C ASP A 194 12.13 21.45 -6.14
N GLN A 195 12.51 21.54 -7.41
CA GLN A 195 11.84 22.42 -8.38
C GLN A 195 10.43 21.90 -8.69
N GLU A 196 10.27 20.60 -8.98
CA GLU A 196 8.96 19.98 -9.25
C GLU A 196 8.02 20.13 -8.03
N TRP A 197 8.56 19.98 -6.82
CA TRP A 197 7.84 20.17 -5.57
C TRP A 197 7.39 21.63 -5.39
N ALA A 198 8.29 22.59 -5.63
CA ALA A 198 7.97 24.01 -5.57
C ALA A 198 6.91 24.41 -6.60
N GLU A 199 7.02 23.94 -7.83
CA GLU A 199 6.03 24.19 -8.88
C GLU A 199 4.66 23.60 -8.52
N ALA A 200 4.61 22.41 -7.90
CA ALA A 200 3.36 21.83 -7.39
C ALA A 200 2.77 22.65 -6.24
N ALA A 201 3.60 23.16 -5.33
CA ALA A 201 3.17 24.07 -4.27
C ALA A 201 2.61 25.39 -4.84
N GLU A 202 3.24 25.96 -5.85
CA GLU A 202 2.75 27.17 -6.54
C GLU A 202 1.39 26.94 -7.22
N ARG A 203 1.19 25.80 -7.88
CA ARG A 203 -0.12 25.44 -8.47
C ARG A 203 -1.20 25.25 -7.42
N LEU A 204 -0.87 24.70 -6.25
CA LEU A 204 -1.79 24.58 -5.12
C LEU A 204 -2.11 25.96 -4.50
N ALA A 205 -1.11 26.83 -4.36
CA ALA A 205 -1.26 28.19 -3.85
C ALA A 205 -2.10 29.06 -4.79
N ALA A 206 -1.89 28.96 -6.10
CA ALA A 206 -2.71 29.62 -7.12
C ALA A 206 -4.20 29.22 -7.06
N ARG A 207 -4.50 28.01 -6.55
CA ARG A 207 -5.86 27.52 -6.30
C ARG A 207 -6.38 27.82 -4.89
N GLY A 208 -5.60 28.55 -4.07
CA GLY A 208 -5.92 28.89 -2.69
C GLY A 208 -5.98 27.68 -1.76
N LEU A 209 -5.28 26.58 -2.08
CA LEU A 209 -5.24 25.35 -1.28
C LEU A 209 -4.08 25.35 -0.28
N VAL A 210 -3.01 26.10 -0.59
CA VAL A 210 -1.82 26.27 0.24
C VAL A 210 -1.57 27.77 0.44
N ASP A 211 -1.13 28.18 1.63
CA ASP A 211 -0.78 29.55 1.96
C ASP A 211 0.71 29.87 1.70
N ALA A 212 1.12 31.10 2.02
CA ALA A 212 2.48 31.58 1.79
C ALA A 212 3.55 30.83 2.64
N ASP A 213 3.14 30.18 3.72
CA ASP A 213 4.02 29.41 4.61
C ASP A 213 4.06 27.92 4.22
N GLY A 214 3.45 27.56 3.08
CA GLY A 214 3.37 26.19 2.60
C GLY A 214 2.38 25.31 3.39
N GLN A 215 1.54 25.91 4.23
CA GLN A 215 0.53 25.18 5.01
C GLN A 215 -0.79 25.13 4.24
N ALA A 216 -1.59 24.10 4.48
CA ALA A 216 -2.90 24.01 3.88
C ALA A 216 -3.79 25.16 4.36
N THR A 217 -4.55 25.79 3.46
CA THR A 217 -5.64 26.68 3.85
C THR A 217 -6.81 25.88 4.40
N GLU A 218 -7.86 26.54 4.88
CA GLU A 218 -9.13 25.86 5.20
C GLU A 218 -9.70 25.08 4.00
N ARG A 219 -9.63 25.69 2.80
CA ARG A 219 -10.03 25.05 1.54
C ARG A 219 -9.14 23.86 1.19
N GLY A 220 -7.84 23.96 1.44
CA GLY A 220 -6.88 22.86 1.26
C GLY A 220 -7.16 21.67 2.17
N ARG A 221 -7.42 21.94 3.46
CA ARG A 221 -7.85 20.92 4.43
C ARG A 221 -9.16 20.26 4.00
N ALA A 222 -10.18 21.05 3.66
CA ALA A 222 -11.47 20.52 3.21
C ALA A 222 -11.35 19.64 1.96
N LEU A 223 -10.48 20.00 1.01
CA LEU A 223 -10.20 19.19 -0.18
C LEU A 223 -9.51 17.86 0.18
N ARG A 224 -8.55 17.86 1.12
CA ARG A 224 -7.95 16.61 1.61
C ARG A 224 -8.96 15.74 2.36
N ASP A 225 -9.80 16.32 3.21
CA ASP A 225 -10.85 15.56 3.89
C ASP A 225 -11.83 14.94 2.89
N GLN A 226 -12.13 15.64 1.78
CA GLN A 226 -12.94 15.07 0.70
C GLN A 226 -12.25 13.89 0.01
N VAL A 227 -10.93 13.97 -0.25
CA VAL A 227 -10.16 12.86 -0.82
C VAL A 227 -10.21 11.63 0.10
N GLU A 228 -10.01 11.81 1.41
CA GLU A 228 -10.04 10.69 2.36
C GLU A 228 -11.45 10.09 2.49
N ARG A 229 -12.50 10.92 2.59
CA ARG A 229 -13.90 10.44 2.60
C ARG A 229 -14.23 9.63 1.35
N LEU A 230 -13.92 10.15 0.17
CA LEU A 230 -14.17 9.44 -1.08
C LEU A 230 -13.35 8.14 -1.16
N THR A 231 -12.12 8.14 -0.65
CA THR A 231 -11.29 6.93 -0.57
C THR A 231 -11.97 5.86 0.29
N ASP A 232 -12.49 6.24 1.45
CA ASP A 232 -13.15 5.31 2.37
C ASP A 232 -14.51 4.83 1.83
N GLU A 233 -15.30 5.72 1.21
CA GLU A 233 -16.54 5.37 0.51
C GLU A 233 -16.29 4.34 -0.61
N LEU A 234 -15.27 4.58 -1.44
CA LEU A 234 -14.84 3.67 -2.50
C LEU A 234 -14.26 2.35 -1.97
N ALA A 235 -13.75 2.32 -0.75
CA ALA A 235 -13.19 1.13 -0.12
C ALA A 235 -14.20 0.34 0.74
N ALA A 236 -15.42 0.87 0.93
CA ALA A 236 -16.38 0.31 1.88
C ALA A 236 -17.09 -0.97 1.41
N GLN A 237 -17.19 -1.21 0.10
CA GLN A 237 -18.00 -2.31 -0.45
C GLN A 237 -17.62 -3.71 0.09
N PRO A 238 -16.32 -4.12 0.13
CA PRO A 238 -15.92 -5.40 0.70
C PRO A 238 -16.39 -5.61 2.15
N TRP A 239 -16.38 -4.53 2.93
CA TRP A 239 -16.76 -4.53 4.35
C TRP A 239 -18.27 -4.59 4.54
N ARG A 240 -19.04 -3.94 3.66
CA ARG A 240 -20.50 -4.05 3.65
C ARG A 240 -20.97 -5.48 3.34
N GLU A 241 -20.33 -6.14 2.38
CA GLU A 241 -20.62 -7.53 2.02
C GLU A 241 -20.21 -8.52 3.14
N LEU A 242 -19.09 -8.26 3.82
CA LEU A 242 -18.65 -9.09 4.94
C LEU A 242 -19.61 -8.95 6.15
N GLY A 243 -20.10 -7.74 6.39
CA GLY A 243 -20.93 -7.36 7.52
C GLY A 243 -20.11 -6.96 8.75
N GLU A 244 -20.67 -6.06 9.57
CA GLU A 244 -20.00 -5.46 10.73
C GLU A 244 -19.50 -6.50 11.74
N GLU A 245 -20.34 -7.46 12.13
CA GLU A 245 -19.99 -8.54 13.07
C GLU A 245 -18.75 -9.32 12.63
N HIS A 246 -18.69 -9.70 11.35
CA HIS A 246 -17.57 -10.45 10.79
C HIS A 246 -16.32 -9.58 10.60
N ALA A 247 -16.48 -8.29 10.28
CA ALA A 247 -15.38 -7.35 10.20
C ALA A 247 -14.73 -7.12 11.58
N ASP A 248 -15.55 -6.96 12.62
CA ASP A 248 -15.09 -6.84 14.01
C ASP A 248 -14.43 -8.14 14.49
N ARG A 249 -15.00 -9.30 14.13
CA ARG A 249 -14.39 -10.60 14.42
C ARG A 249 -13.02 -10.72 13.76
N LEU A 250 -12.89 -10.34 12.49
CA LEU A 250 -11.61 -10.32 11.78
C LEU A 250 -10.60 -9.40 12.46
N ALA A 251 -11.01 -8.19 12.86
CA ALA A 251 -10.14 -7.26 13.59
C ALA A 251 -9.64 -7.86 14.91
N GLY A 252 -10.54 -8.47 15.69
CA GLY A 252 -10.19 -9.14 16.94
C GLY A 252 -9.20 -10.29 16.76
N LEU A 253 -9.42 -11.13 15.73
CA LEU A 253 -8.54 -12.26 15.42
C LEU A 253 -7.17 -11.82 14.88
N GLY A 254 -7.10 -10.70 14.15
CA GLY A 254 -5.86 -10.16 13.60
C GLY A 254 -4.98 -9.43 14.63
N ALA A 255 -5.55 -9.00 15.76
CA ALA A 255 -4.86 -8.18 16.76
C ALA A 255 -3.57 -8.80 17.32
N PRO A 256 -3.46 -10.12 17.61
CA PRO A 256 -2.21 -10.72 18.06
C PRO A 256 -1.07 -10.63 17.04
N LEU A 257 -1.36 -10.88 15.76
CA LEU A 257 -0.37 -10.75 14.67
C LEU A 257 0.05 -9.29 14.48
N LEU A 258 -0.92 -8.37 14.50
CA LEU A 258 -0.66 -6.93 14.44
C LEU A 258 0.27 -6.49 15.58
N GLY A 259 -0.01 -6.93 16.81
CA GLY A 259 0.82 -6.66 17.98
C GLY A 259 2.24 -7.23 17.83
N ALA A 260 2.39 -8.43 17.27
CA ALA A 260 3.69 -9.03 16.99
C ALA A 260 4.51 -8.21 15.97
N ILE A 261 3.87 -7.74 14.89
CA ILE A 261 4.51 -6.89 13.86
C ILE A 261 5.05 -5.60 14.49
N PHE A 262 4.23 -4.90 15.29
CA PHE A 262 4.68 -3.68 15.97
C PHE A 262 5.77 -3.94 17.00
N LYS A 263 5.66 -5.01 17.79
CA LYS A 263 6.68 -5.39 18.78
C LYS A 263 8.02 -5.72 18.12
N ALA A 264 8.00 -6.32 16.93
CA ALA A 264 9.20 -6.63 16.17
C ALA A 264 9.85 -5.39 15.53
N GLY A 265 9.17 -4.23 15.52
CA GLY A 265 9.73 -2.98 14.98
C GLY A 265 9.96 -3.02 13.47
N LEU A 266 9.23 -3.88 12.75
CA LEU A 266 9.43 -4.08 11.31
C LEU A 266 9.00 -2.87 10.46
N LEU A 267 8.11 -2.03 10.98
CA LEU A 267 7.56 -0.90 10.23
C LEU A 267 8.16 0.42 10.74
N PRO A 268 8.50 1.36 9.84
CA PRO A 268 8.98 2.67 10.24
C PRO A 268 7.90 3.46 11.01
N MET A 269 8.30 4.07 12.12
CA MET A 269 7.43 4.85 13.00
C MET A 269 6.80 6.07 12.30
N THR A 270 7.54 6.65 11.36
CA THR A 270 7.07 7.69 10.44
C THR A 270 7.18 7.15 9.02
N SER A 271 6.05 7.09 8.32
CA SER A 271 6.03 6.57 6.96
C SER A 271 4.95 7.25 6.15
N THR A 272 5.08 7.17 4.82
CA THR A 272 4.04 7.64 3.90
C THR A 272 2.77 6.78 3.94
N LEU A 273 2.72 5.74 4.78
CA LEU A 273 1.54 4.90 4.92
C LEU A 273 0.46 5.57 5.78
N GLY A 274 0.78 6.59 6.58
CA GLY A 274 -0.24 7.37 7.32
C GLY A 274 -0.98 6.60 8.43
N ILE A 275 -0.55 5.37 8.76
CA ILE A 275 -1.22 4.43 9.68
C ILE A 275 -1.49 5.04 11.07
N THR A 276 -0.70 6.03 11.48
CA THR A 276 -0.79 6.66 12.81
C THR A 276 -1.15 8.15 12.76
N THR A 277 -1.19 8.77 11.58
CA THR A 277 -1.32 10.22 11.43
C THR A 277 -2.61 10.66 10.73
N VAL A 278 -3.18 9.81 9.86
CA VAL A 278 -4.45 10.11 9.18
C VAL A 278 -5.59 9.66 10.09
N LYS A 279 -6.39 10.63 10.57
CA LYS A 279 -7.63 10.33 11.28
C LYS A 279 -8.71 9.94 10.28
N ALA A 280 -9.60 9.04 10.69
CA ALA A 280 -10.84 8.85 9.95
C ALA A 280 -11.58 10.20 9.87
N PRO A 281 -12.08 10.60 8.69
CA PRO A 281 -12.94 11.77 8.59
C PRO A 281 -14.15 11.62 9.53
N ASP A 282 -14.59 12.74 10.12
CA ASP A 282 -15.85 12.80 10.88
C ASP A 282 -17.07 12.44 10.02
#